data_AF-A0A819BVQ2-F1
#
_entry.id   AF-A0A819BVQ2-F1
#
_cell.length_a   1.000
_cell.length_b   1.000
_cell.length_c   1.000
_cell.angle_alpha   90.00
_cell.angle_beta   90.00
_cell.angle_gamma   90.00
#
_symmetry.space_group_name_H-M   'P 1'
#
loop_
_entity.id
_entity.type
_entity.pdbx_description
1 polymer ?
#
loop_
_entity_poly.entity_id
_entity_poly.type
_entity_poly.pdbx_seq_one_letter_code
_entity_poly.pdbx_strand_id
1 'polypeptide(L)'
;MAATTGDSNKLQVLVPGDIGFIGSHCIIELINAGYEPIVVDNLSNFSIVCLQRVEQIVGCRIINYKIDCLDLEGLRDIFKKHSTYAIMNFAAWKSVDESVEKPVLYYKNNVGYLLNLLTVLFVFFFKPINHDFLTIVYGSPKYLSFDEKHPYIGDSITNPYGKNLIGEGPIGRPNNLMPYVAQVAVGRLLHMNVTGTDHDTPDGTGIRDYIHVVDMTTGHIACMNKFKENSSLQTYL
;
A
#
# COMPACT_ATOMS: atom_id res chain seq x y z
N MET A 1 -35.79 6.42 -9.93
CA MET A 1 -35.55 5.49 -8.81
C MET A 1 -35.19 4.14 -9.39
N ALA A 2 -33.91 3.79 -9.36
CA ALA A 2 -33.46 2.42 -9.57
C ALA A 2 -32.47 2.16 -8.43
N ALA A 3 -32.96 1.51 -7.39
CA ALA A 3 -32.11 0.92 -6.38
C ALA A 3 -31.38 -0.24 -7.07
N THR A 4 -30.09 -0.08 -7.34
CA THR A 4 -29.24 -1.24 -7.65
C THR A 4 -29.14 -2.04 -6.37
N THR A 5 -29.88 -3.14 -6.34
CA THR A 5 -29.75 -4.22 -5.37
C THR A 5 -28.28 -4.61 -5.24
N GLY A 6 -27.66 -4.20 -4.13
CA GLY A 6 -26.32 -4.63 -3.77
C GLY A 6 -26.33 -6.15 -3.60
N ASP A 7 -25.56 -6.83 -4.42
CA ASP A 7 -25.39 -8.27 -4.36
C ASP A 7 -24.78 -8.62 -3.01
N SER A 8 -25.58 -9.18 -2.10
CA SER A 8 -25.24 -9.39 -0.68
C SER A 8 -24.20 -10.51 -0.44
N ASN A 9 -23.40 -10.84 -1.45
CA ASN A 9 -22.47 -11.98 -1.48
C ASN A 9 -21.03 -11.59 -1.88
N LYS A 10 -20.73 -10.30 -2.08
CA LYS A 10 -19.36 -9.88 -2.41
C LYS A 10 -18.46 -9.96 -1.19
N LEU A 11 -17.28 -10.55 -1.36
CA LEU A 11 -16.26 -10.60 -0.31
C LEU A 11 -15.69 -9.20 -0.10
N GLN A 12 -15.73 -8.71 1.14
CA GLN A 12 -15.30 -7.37 1.48
C GLN A 12 -13.79 -7.33 1.75
N VAL A 13 -13.08 -6.42 1.08
CA VAL A 13 -11.63 -6.26 1.23
C VAL A 13 -11.35 -4.90 1.84
N LEU A 14 -10.79 -4.88 3.03
CA LEU A 14 -10.37 -3.62 3.65
C LEU A 14 -9.09 -3.12 2.96
N VAL A 15 -9.07 -1.85 2.57
CA VAL A 15 -7.93 -1.21 1.91
C VAL A 15 -7.52 0.01 2.74
N PRO A 16 -6.74 -0.18 3.82
CA PRO A 16 -6.22 0.93 4.61
C PRO A 16 -5.08 1.64 3.87
N GLY A 17 -5.22 2.95 3.78
CA GLY A 17 -4.29 3.91 3.23
C GLY A 17 -4.06 3.80 1.73
N ASP A 18 -3.74 4.94 1.15
CA ASP A 18 -3.42 5.12 -0.27
C ASP A 18 -4.63 5.00 -1.21
N ILE A 19 -5.52 6.01 -1.18
CA ILE A 19 -6.39 6.29 -2.34
C ILE A 19 -5.65 6.97 -3.52
N GLY A 20 -4.32 6.93 -3.49
CA GLY A 20 -3.41 7.59 -4.41
C GLY A 20 -3.11 6.79 -5.65
N PHE A 21 -1.82 6.59 -5.93
CA PHE A 21 -1.42 5.96 -7.19
C PHE A 21 -1.65 4.45 -7.17
N ILE A 22 -1.15 3.74 -6.16
CA ILE A 22 -1.25 2.28 -6.11
C ILE A 22 -2.65 1.86 -5.70
N GLY A 23 -3.16 2.38 -4.59
CA GLY A 23 -4.44 1.89 -4.08
C GLY A 23 -5.65 2.29 -4.92
N SER A 24 -5.62 3.38 -5.72
CA SER A 24 -6.72 3.67 -6.66
C SER A 24 -6.83 2.62 -7.78
N HIS A 25 -5.70 2.22 -8.37
CA HIS A 25 -5.65 1.11 -9.32
C HIS A 25 -6.05 -0.20 -8.65
N CYS A 26 -5.61 -0.42 -7.40
CA CYS A 26 -6.00 -1.58 -6.61
C CYS A 26 -7.51 -1.70 -6.44
N ILE A 27 -8.17 -0.61 -6.07
CA ILE A 27 -9.63 -0.55 -5.89
C ILE A 27 -10.36 -0.87 -7.19
N ILE A 28 -9.89 -0.35 -8.34
CA ILE A 28 -10.48 -0.64 -9.65
C ILE A 28 -10.42 -2.14 -9.95
N GLU A 29 -9.25 -2.76 -9.81
CA GLU A 29 -9.08 -4.18 -10.11
C GLU A 29 -9.82 -5.08 -9.11
N LEU A 30 -9.91 -4.70 -7.84
CA LEU A 30 -10.72 -5.41 -6.85
C LEU A 30 -12.19 -5.46 -7.27
N ILE A 31 -12.74 -4.33 -7.73
CA ILE A 31 -14.13 -4.25 -8.20
C ILE A 31 -14.31 -5.08 -9.47
N ASN A 32 -13.37 -4.99 -10.42
CA ASN A 32 -13.39 -5.80 -11.65
C ASN A 32 -13.32 -7.30 -11.36
N ALA A 33 -12.59 -7.71 -10.31
CA ALA A 33 -12.49 -9.08 -9.84
C ALA A 33 -13.68 -9.54 -8.98
N GLY A 34 -14.68 -8.68 -8.75
CA GLY A 34 -15.91 -9.01 -8.04
C GLY A 34 -15.87 -8.84 -6.52
N TYR A 35 -14.80 -8.22 -5.97
CA TYR A 35 -14.69 -7.88 -4.56
C TYR A 35 -15.38 -6.54 -4.24
N GLU A 36 -15.68 -6.32 -2.96
CA GLU A 36 -16.20 -5.05 -2.46
C GLU A 36 -15.12 -4.35 -1.59
N PRO A 37 -14.42 -3.32 -2.12
CA PRO A 37 -13.41 -2.62 -1.34
C PRO A 37 -14.02 -1.68 -0.30
N ILE A 38 -13.47 -1.73 0.92
CA ILE A 38 -13.75 -0.79 2.00
C ILE A 38 -12.50 0.04 2.23
N VAL A 39 -12.55 1.31 1.84
CA VAL A 39 -11.41 2.22 1.89
C VAL A 39 -11.32 2.90 3.24
N VAL A 40 -10.13 2.97 3.82
CA VAL A 40 -9.86 3.73 5.06
C VAL A 40 -8.67 4.63 4.83
N ASP A 41 -8.85 5.95 4.84
CA ASP A 41 -7.76 6.89 4.58
C ASP A 41 -8.00 8.21 5.32
N ASN A 42 -6.95 8.80 5.92
CA ASN A 42 -7.07 10.09 6.62
C ASN A 42 -7.06 11.30 5.67
N LEU A 43 -6.83 11.08 4.37
CA LEU A 43 -6.65 12.07 3.32
C LEU A 43 -5.46 13.00 3.57
N SER A 44 -4.48 12.55 4.36
CA SER A 44 -3.26 13.32 4.64
C SER A 44 -2.42 13.51 3.38
N ASN A 45 -2.39 12.49 2.52
CA ASN A 45 -1.57 12.46 1.31
C ASN A 45 -2.38 12.55 0.00
N PHE A 46 -3.72 12.55 0.06
CA PHE A 46 -4.54 12.47 -1.14
C PHE A 46 -5.83 13.29 -1.06
N SER A 47 -6.34 13.62 -2.24
CA SER A 47 -7.64 14.27 -2.38
C SER A 47 -8.74 13.24 -2.54
N ILE A 48 -9.89 13.49 -1.91
CA ILE A 48 -11.13 12.74 -2.14
C ILE A 48 -11.55 12.69 -3.62
N VAL A 49 -11.07 13.63 -4.43
CA VAL A 49 -11.26 13.66 -5.88
C VAL A 49 -10.71 12.39 -6.56
N CYS A 50 -9.64 11.78 -6.03
CA CYS A 50 -9.13 10.51 -6.55
C CYS A 50 -10.18 9.41 -6.42
N LEU A 51 -10.80 9.28 -5.24
CA LEU A 51 -11.85 8.29 -5.03
C LEU A 51 -13.07 8.56 -5.93
N GLN A 52 -13.47 9.83 -6.10
CA GLN A 52 -14.57 10.19 -6.99
C GLN A 52 -14.30 9.80 -8.45
N ARG A 53 -13.06 9.94 -8.92
CA ARG A 53 -12.67 9.48 -10.26
C ARG A 53 -12.71 7.96 -10.38
N VAL A 54 -12.26 7.26 -9.34
CA VAL A 54 -12.38 5.79 -9.31
C VAL A 54 -13.84 5.38 -9.40
N GLU A 55 -14.73 5.98 -8.58
CA GLU A 55 -16.19 5.75 -8.64
C GLU A 55 -16.78 6.01 -10.03
N GLN A 56 -16.31 7.04 -10.75
CA GLN A 56 -16.71 7.31 -12.13
C GLN A 56 -16.26 6.23 -13.12
N ILE A 57 -15.04 5.71 -12.95
CA ILE A 57 -14.47 4.67 -13.82
C ILE A 57 -15.23 3.36 -13.64
N VAL A 58 -15.46 2.95 -12.39
CA VAL A 58 -16.11 1.67 -12.07
C VAL A 58 -17.65 1.75 -12.10
N GLY A 59 -18.21 2.95 -12.12
CA GLY A 59 -19.65 3.17 -12.20
C GLY A 59 -20.42 2.84 -10.92
N CYS A 60 -19.75 2.72 -9.78
CA CYS A 60 -20.38 2.42 -8.49
C CYS A 60 -19.78 3.27 -7.36
N ARG A 61 -20.54 3.41 -6.27
CA ARG A 61 -20.06 4.07 -5.05
C ARG A 61 -19.16 3.14 -4.25
N ILE A 62 -18.11 3.70 -3.66
CA ILE A 62 -17.14 2.96 -2.87
C ILE A 62 -17.31 3.33 -1.39
N ILE A 63 -17.42 2.30 -0.55
CA ILE A 63 -17.47 2.47 0.90
C ILE A 63 -16.13 3.04 1.35
N ASN A 64 -16.16 4.20 2.01
CA ASN A 64 -14.95 4.86 2.49
C ASN A 64 -15.15 5.47 3.87
N TYR A 65 -14.06 5.45 4.65
CA TYR A 65 -13.99 6.03 5.98
C TYR A 65 -12.82 6.98 6.05
N LYS A 66 -13.12 8.26 6.37
CA LYS A 66 -12.09 9.24 6.67
C LYS A 66 -11.60 9.06 8.11
N ILE A 67 -10.69 8.13 8.32
CA ILE A 67 -10.14 7.79 9.64
C ILE A 67 -8.63 7.64 9.52
N ASP A 68 -7.93 8.05 10.56
CA ASP A 68 -6.50 7.79 10.72
C ASP A 68 -6.28 6.37 11.22
N CYS A 69 -5.40 5.58 10.59
CA CYS A 69 -5.11 4.22 11.06
C CYS A 69 -4.45 4.20 12.47
N LEU A 70 -4.00 5.35 12.99
CA LEU A 70 -3.59 5.49 14.39
C LEU A 70 -4.78 5.58 15.37
N ASP A 71 -6.00 5.85 14.88
CA ASP A 71 -7.23 5.79 15.67
C ASP A 71 -7.72 4.35 15.80
N LEU A 72 -7.27 3.69 16.86
CA LEU A 72 -7.60 2.30 17.15
C LEU A 72 -9.11 2.07 17.34
N GLU A 73 -9.81 3.00 18.00
CA GLU A 73 -11.25 2.85 18.23
C GLU A 73 -12.04 3.06 16.94
N GLY A 74 -11.64 4.05 16.12
CA GLY A 74 -12.19 4.24 14.79
C GLY A 74 -12.02 3.00 13.90
N LEU A 75 -10.83 2.39 13.90
CA LEU A 75 -10.58 1.12 13.21
C LEU A 75 -11.46 0.00 13.76
N ARG A 76 -11.56 -0.17 15.09
CA ARG A 76 -12.43 -1.18 15.71
C ARG A 76 -13.87 -1.03 15.25
N ASP A 77 -14.38 0.19 15.18
CA ASP A 77 -15.76 0.45 14.77
C ASP A 77 -16.02 0.13 13.30
N ILE A 78 -15.01 0.24 12.42
CA ILE A 78 -15.11 -0.25 11.04
C ILE A 78 -15.21 -1.76 11.02
N PHE A 79 -14.35 -2.47 11.75
CA PHE A 79 -14.37 -3.94 11.81
C PHE A 79 -15.66 -4.51 12.43
N LYS A 80 -16.32 -3.78 13.34
CA LYS A 80 -17.66 -4.17 13.84
C LYS A 80 -18.75 -4.08 12.78
N LYS A 81 -18.61 -3.16 11.82
CA LYS A 81 -19.63 -2.88 10.79
C LYS A 81 -19.53 -3.79 9.57
N HIS A 82 -18.37 -4.41 9.34
CA HIS A 82 -18.05 -5.12 8.11
C HIS A 82 -17.47 -6.50 8.35
N SER A 83 -17.86 -7.47 7.50
CA SER A 83 -17.28 -8.80 7.51
C SER A 83 -16.07 -8.82 6.58
N THR A 84 -14.93 -8.38 7.11
CA THR A 84 -13.70 -8.23 6.31
C THR A 84 -13.13 -9.60 5.97
N TYR A 85 -13.08 -9.93 4.68
CA TYR A 85 -12.51 -11.16 4.15
C TYR A 85 -10.98 -11.10 4.05
N ALA A 86 -10.45 -9.97 3.57
CA ALA A 86 -9.02 -9.75 3.40
C ALA A 86 -8.66 -8.28 3.65
N ILE A 87 -7.38 -8.02 3.89
CA ILE A 87 -6.84 -6.67 4.08
C ILE A 87 -5.67 -6.46 3.14
N MET A 88 -5.74 -5.40 2.33
CA MET A 88 -4.62 -4.93 1.51
C MET A 88 -4.14 -3.60 2.08
N ASN A 89 -3.08 -3.66 2.91
CA ASN A 89 -2.60 -2.50 3.65
C ASN A 89 -1.55 -1.72 2.85
N PHE A 90 -1.93 -0.52 2.39
CA PHE A 90 -1.01 0.42 1.74
C PHE A 90 -0.75 1.66 2.61
N ALA A 91 -1.30 1.72 3.84
CA ALA A 91 -1.16 2.84 4.76
C ALA A 91 0.26 3.01 5.29
N ALA A 92 0.98 3.97 4.72
CA ALA A 92 2.27 4.40 5.22
C ALA A 92 2.78 5.67 4.55
N TRP A 93 3.74 6.30 5.22
CA TRP A 93 4.58 7.33 4.62
C TRP A 93 5.79 6.70 3.96
N LYS A 94 6.15 7.24 2.80
CA LYS A 94 7.05 6.57 1.85
C LYS A 94 8.25 7.33 1.36
N SER A 95 8.35 8.61 1.72
CA SER A 95 9.41 9.44 1.17
C SER A 95 10.72 9.09 1.86
N VAL A 96 11.68 8.56 1.10
CA VAL A 96 13.01 8.23 1.62
C VAL A 96 13.65 9.48 2.22
N ASP A 97 13.68 10.58 1.47
CA ASP A 97 14.32 11.84 1.90
C ASP A 97 13.67 12.39 3.17
N GLU A 98 12.34 12.45 3.21
CA GLU A 98 11.63 12.95 4.41
C GLU A 98 11.79 12.00 5.59
N SER A 99 11.89 10.67 5.36
CA SER A 99 12.10 9.71 6.43
C SER A 99 13.43 9.90 7.13
N VAL A 100 14.46 10.34 6.41
CA VAL A 100 15.78 10.68 6.96
C VAL A 100 15.68 11.95 7.81
N GLU A 101 14.92 12.94 7.36
CA GLU A 101 14.71 14.19 8.11
C GLU A 101 13.81 14.01 9.34
N LYS A 102 12.79 13.15 9.27
CA LYS A 102 11.73 12.99 10.27
C LYS A 102 11.53 11.53 10.70
N PRO A 103 12.57 10.83 11.18
CA PRO A 103 12.52 9.38 11.40
C PRO A 103 11.45 8.97 12.42
N VAL A 104 11.35 9.68 13.55
CA VAL A 104 10.40 9.35 14.63
C VAL A 104 8.95 9.39 14.15
N LEU A 105 8.60 10.32 13.25
CA LEU A 105 7.26 10.40 12.70
C LEU A 105 6.96 9.23 11.76
N TYR A 106 7.92 8.81 10.94
CA TYR A 106 7.80 7.64 10.07
C TYR A 106 7.62 6.34 10.88
N TYR A 107 8.39 6.15 11.96
CA TYR A 107 8.19 5.01 12.88
C TYR A 107 6.80 5.06 13.52
N LYS A 108 6.40 6.23 14.06
CA LYS A 108 5.08 6.38 14.70
C LYS A 108 3.94 6.07 13.73
N ASN A 109 4.06 6.54 12.49
CA ASN A 109 3.04 6.33 11.46
C ASN A 109 3.02 4.87 11.00
N ASN A 110 4.10 4.38 10.40
CA ASN A 110 4.09 3.09 9.70
C ASN A 110 4.00 1.91 10.67
N VAL A 111 4.80 1.92 11.76
CA VAL A 111 4.77 0.87 12.77
C VAL A 111 3.50 0.97 13.61
N GLY A 112 3.09 2.19 13.99
CA GLY A 112 1.86 2.41 14.74
C GLY A 112 0.62 1.93 13.99
N TYR A 113 0.52 2.19 12.68
CA TYR A 113 -0.56 1.69 11.83
C TYR A 113 -0.60 0.17 11.80
N LEU A 114 0.55 -0.47 11.55
CA LEU A 114 0.62 -1.93 11.55
C LEU A 114 0.21 -2.51 12.91
N LEU A 115 0.72 -1.97 14.01
CA LEU A 115 0.40 -2.44 15.36
C LEU A 115 -1.10 -2.31 15.67
N ASN A 116 -1.73 -1.20 15.29
CA ASN A 116 -3.17 -1.03 15.45
C ASN A 116 -3.96 -2.03 14.62
N LEU A 117 -3.59 -2.22 13.35
CA LEU A 117 -4.24 -3.19 12.47
C LEU A 117 -4.15 -4.61 13.03
N LEU A 118 -2.95 -5.02 13.47
CA LEU A 118 -2.72 -6.30 14.12
C LEU A 118 -3.51 -6.44 15.43
N THR A 119 -3.61 -5.36 16.21
CA THR A 119 -4.40 -5.34 17.45
C THR A 119 -5.89 -5.58 17.17
N VAL A 120 -6.44 -4.95 16.12
CA VAL A 120 -7.84 -5.18 15.72
C VAL A 120 -8.02 -6.58 15.17
N LEU A 121 -7.13 -7.04 14.30
CA LEU A 121 -7.16 -8.42 13.79
C LEU A 121 -7.14 -9.44 14.92
N PHE A 122 -6.31 -9.23 15.93
CA PHE A 122 -6.24 -10.11 17.09
C PHE A 122 -7.59 -10.17 17.82
N VAL A 123 -8.20 -9.02 18.11
CA VAL A 123 -9.50 -8.97 18.82
C VAL A 123 -10.63 -9.64 18.04
N PHE A 124 -10.68 -9.47 16.72
CA PHE A 124 -11.81 -9.93 15.90
C PHE A 124 -11.64 -11.34 15.35
N PHE A 125 -10.41 -11.79 15.10
CA PHE A 125 -10.14 -13.06 14.42
C PHE A 125 -9.34 -14.05 15.28
N PHE A 126 -8.69 -13.62 16.37
CA PHE A 126 -7.85 -14.48 17.20
C PHE A 126 -8.27 -14.48 18.67
N LYS A 127 -8.98 -15.55 19.07
CA LYS A 127 -8.89 -16.03 20.46
C LYS A 127 -7.56 -16.79 20.63
N PRO A 128 -6.96 -16.78 21.84
CA PRO A 128 -5.52 -16.72 22.01
C PRO A 128 -4.82 -18.02 21.61
N ILE A 129 -4.05 -18.01 20.52
CA ILE A 129 -2.95 -18.96 20.27
C ILE A 129 -1.84 -18.22 19.50
N ASN A 130 -0.61 -18.42 19.95
CA ASN A 130 0.65 -17.82 19.49
C ASN A 130 0.93 -18.09 18.01
N HIS A 131 1.17 -17.06 17.18
CA HIS A 131 1.87 -17.20 15.91
C HIS A 131 2.66 -15.93 15.52
N ASP A 132 3.77 -16.17 14.83
CA ASP A 132 4.82 -15.21 14.49
C ASP A 132 4.47 -14.35 13.25
N PHE A 133 5.00 -13.12 13.23
CA PHE A 133 4.86 -12.15 12.13
C PHE A 133 6.19 -12.00 11.37
N LEU A 134 6.16 -11.93 10.04
CA LEU A 134 7.34 -11.66 9.21
C LEU A 134 7.09 -10.50 8.25
N THR A 135 8.05 -9.58 8.18
CA THR A 135 8.23 -8.57 7.13
C THR A 135 9.62 -8.81 6.54
N ILE A 136 9.75 -8.97 5.22
CA ILE A 136 11.08 -9.10 4.59
C ILE A 136 11.49 -7.73 4.05
N VAL A 137 12.71 -7.34 4.38
CA VAL A 137 13.38 -6.18 3.82
C VAL A 137 14.66 -6.63 3.13
N TYR A 138 14.81 -6.25 1.87
CA TYR A 138 16.08 -6.34 1.18
C TYR A 138 16.80 -4.99 1.36
N GLY A 139 17.94 -5.01 2.04
CA GLY A 139 18.88 -3.88 2.04
C GLY A 139 19.69 -3.85 0.74
N SER A 140 20.91 -3.32 0.75
CA SER A 140 21.77 -3.29 -0.44
C SER A 140 21.98 -4.69 -1.05
N PRO A 141 21.65 -4.92 -2.33
CA PRO A 141 21.75 -6.24 -2.98
C PRO A 141 23.14 -6.84 -2.88
N LYS A 142 23.22 -8.17 -2.73
CA LYS A 142 24.46 -8.93 -3.00
C LYS A 142 24.57 -9.34 -4.47
N TYR A 143 23.44 -9.53 -5.15
CA TYR A 143 23.38 -9.80 -6.59
C TYR A 143 22.08 -9.25 -7.20
N LEU A 144 22.04 -9.12 -8.53
CA LEU A 144 20.90 -8.63 -9.30
C LEU A 144 19.94 -9.78 -9.67
N SER A 145 18.63 -9.50 -9.78
CA SER A 145 17.53 -10.48 -9.86
C SER A 145 17.30 -11.21 -8.54
N PHE A 146 16.60 -10.55 -7.62
CA PHE A 146 16.31 -11.09 -6.30
C PHE A 146 15.33 -12.26 -6.38
N ASP A 147 15.55 -13.26 -5.53
CA ASP A 147 14.55 -14.27 -5.18
C ASP A 147 14.23 -14.18 -3.67
N GLU A 148 13.19 -14.88 -3.22
CA GLU A 148 12.78 -14.89 -1.81
C GLU A 148 13.78 -15.60 -0.88
N LYS A 149 14.81 -16.23 -1.46
CA LYS A 149 15.92 -16.88 -0.73
C LYS A 149 17.11 -15.95 -0.57
N HIS A 150 17.07 -14.75 -1.16
CA HIS A 150 18.14 -13.78 -1.03
C HIS A 150 18.37 -13.48 0.46
N PRO A 151 19.62 -13.51 0.96
CA PRO A 151 19.91 -13.34 2.38
C PRO A 151 19.27 -12.05 2.91
N TYR A 152 18.69 -12.10 4.11
CA TYR A 152 18.24 -10.92 4.82
C TYR A 152 19.46 -10.03 5.12
N ILE A 153 19.41 -8.76 4.72
CA ILE A 153 20.51 -7.79 4.90
C ILE A 153 20.01 -6.55 5.64
N GLY A 154 19.37 -6.75 6.79
CA GLY A 154 18.78 -5.67 7.60
C GLY A 154 19.78 -4.55 7.98
N ASP A 155 21.05 -4.89 8.19
CA ASP A 155 22.11 -3.92 8.53
C ASP A 155 22.49 -2.99 7.37
N SER A 156 22.12 -3.35 6.14
CA SER A 156 22.43 -2.56 4.93
C SER A 156 21.28 -1.65 4.48
N ILE A 157 20.19 -1.58 5.25
CA ILE A 157 19.09 -0.66 4.97
C ILE A 157 19.53 0.76 5.31
N THR A 158 19.58 1.61 4.29
CA THR A 158 20.21 2.94 4.37
C THR A 158 19.29 4.05 4.88
N ASN A 159 17.99 3.83 4.99
CA ASN A 159 17.04 4.88 5.38
C ASN A 159 15.89 4.37 6.29
N PRO A 160 15.27 5.27 7.09
CA PRO A 160 14.19 4.91 8.01
C PRO A 160 12.93 4.37 7.32
N TYR A 161 12.56 4.82 6.12
CA TYR A 161 11.44 4.22 5.38
C TYR A 161 11.70 2.74 5.08
N GLY A 162 12.90 2.41 4.56
CA GLY A 162 13.35 1.04 4.31
C GLY A 162 13.29 0.15 5.55
N LYS A 163 13.60 0.69 6.74
CA LYS A 163 13.52 -0.05 8.01
C LYS A 163 12.08 -0.27 8.50
N ASN A 164 11.11 0.44 7.90
CA ASN A 164 9.70 0.55 8.30
C ASN A 164 8.71 0.14 7.19
N LEU A 165 9.15 -0.60 6.16
CA LEU A 165 8.46 -0.72 4.86
C LEU A 165 7.01 -1.25 4.96
N ILE A 166 6.09 -0.31 4.77
CA ILE A 166 4.73 -0.44 4.22
C ILE A 166 4.56 0.78 3.28
N GLY A 167 3.84 0.64 2.16
CA GLY A 167 3.14 1.71 1.39
C GLY A 167 3.92 2.84 0.68
N GLU A 168 3.25 3.44 -0.31
CA GLU A 168 3.80 4.41 -1.26
C GLU A 168 2.77 5.55 -1.63
N GLY A 169 2.84 6.81 -1.12
CA GLY A 169 2.18 8.03 -1.72
C GLY A 169 2.73 9.46 -1.42
N PRO A 170 3.12 10.37 -2.38
CA PRO A 170 3.58 11.73 -2.06
C PRO A 170 2.58 12.87 -2.42
N ILE A 171 2.49 13.90 -1.57
CA ILE A 171 2.01 15.26 -1.92
C ILE A 171 3.21 16.17 -2.19
N GLY A 172 3.17 16.94 -3.29
CA GLY A 172 4.19 17.95 -3.62
C GLY A 172 4.91 17.66 -4.93
N ARG A 173 6.18 18.11 -5.06
CA ARG A 173 7.05 17.65 -6.15
C ARG A 173 7.16 16.13 -6.03
N PRO A 174 7.01 15.36 -7.11
CA PRO A 174 7.10 13.92 -7.00
C PRO A 174 8.48 13.50 -6.51
N ASN A 175 8.51 12.69 -5.45
CA ASN A 175 9.76 12.08 -4.97
C ASN A 175 10.13 10.85 -5.81
N ASN A 176 9.18 10.32 -6.58
CA ASN A 176 9.38 9.15 -7.43
C ASN A 176 9.67 9.57 -8.87
N LEU A 177 10.51 8.78 -9.55
CA LEU A 177 11.01 9.11 -10.87
C LEU A 177 9.89 9.24 -11.92
N MET A 178 9.01 8.23 -12.00
CA MET A 178 8.02 8.17 -13.09
C MET A 178 7.02 9.34 -13.08
N PRO A 179 6.41 9.73 -11.96
CA PRO A 179 5.55 10.91 -11.95
C PRO A 179 6.32 12.22 -12.19
N TYR A 180 7.61 12.31 -11.83
CA TYR A 180 8.45 13.47 -12.16
C TYR A 180 8.68 13.54 -13.67
N VAL A 181 9.14 12.46 -14.30
CA VAL A 181 9.33 12.35 -15.76
C VAL A 181 8.05 12.76 -16.50
N ALA A 182 6.90 12.26 -16.07
CA ALA A 182 5.61 12.62 -16.65
C ALA A 182 5.32 14.12 -16.56
N GLN A 183 5.60 14.77 -15.42
CA GLN A 183 5.40 16.21 -15.25
C GLN A 183 6.33 17.06 -16.15
N VAL A 184 7.56 16.60 -16.40
CA VAL A 184 8.47 17.25 -17.35
C VAL A 184 7.98 17.07 -18.78
N ALA A 185 7.56 15.86 -19.15
CA ALA A 185 7.08 15.55 -20.48
C ALA A 185 5.84 16.38 -20.88
N VAL A 186 4.95 16.69 -19.93
CA VAL A 186 3.78 17.56 -20.16
C VAL A 186 4.07 19.06 -19.94
N GLY A 187 5.34 19.44 -19.78
CA GLY A 187 5.78 20.84 -19.65
C GLY A 187 5.42 21.51 -18.33
N ARG A 188 4.98 20.76 -17.31
CA ARG A 188 4.72 21.32 -15.97
C ARG A 188 5.99 21.57 -15.17
N LEU A 189 7.04 20.79 -15.44
CA LEU A 189 8.37 20.98 -14.88
C LEU A 189 9.35 21.20 -16.04
N LEU A 190 10.31 22.11 -15.85
CA LEU A 190 11.26 22.50 -16.91
C LEU A 190 12.29 21.41 -17.21
N HIS A 191 12.72 20.68 -16.18
CA HIS A 191 13.70 19.60 -16.27
C HIS A 191 13.51 18.65 -15.09
N MET A 192 14.10 17.47 -15.22
CA MET A 192 14.23 16.50 -14.13
C MET A 192 15.65 16.59 -13.54
N ASN A 193 15.77 16.31 -12.24
CA ASN A 193 17.07 16.10 -11.61
C ASN A 193 17.36 14.61 -11.52
N VAL A 194 18.51 14.16 -12.04
CA VAL A 194 19.01 12.80 -11.84
C VAL A 194 19.86 12.80 -10.57
N THR A 195 19.48 12.00 -9.58
CA THR A 195 20.20 11.88 -8.31
C THR A 195 21.22 10.76 -8.40
N GLY A 196 22.52 11.11 -8.40
CA GLY A 196 23.63 10.16 -8.50
C GLY A 196 23.99 9.82 -9.94
N THR A 197 25.27 9.97 -10.29
CA THR A 197 25.84 9.65 -11.61
C THR A 197 27.17 8.90 -11.49
N ASP A 198 27.48 8.41 -10.28
CA ASP A 198 28.72 7.75 -9.88
C ASP A 198 28.46 6.36 -9.28
N HIS A 199 27.27 5.79 -9.52
CA HIS A 199 26.96 4.42 -9.13
C HIS A 199 27.74 3.42 -9.99
N ASP A 200 28.07 2.25 -9.42
CA ASP A 200 28.67 1.12 -10.15
C ASP A 200 27.64 0.45 -11.07
N THR A 201 27.33 1.15 -12.17
CA THR A 201 26.28 0.84 -13.15
C THR A 201 26.72 1.33 -14.53
N PRO A 202 26.17 0.81 -15.65
CA PRO A 202 26.68 1.11 -16.99
C PRO A 202 26.72 2.59 -17.37
N ASP A 203 25.80 3.40 -16.85
CA ASP A 203 25.71 4.84 -17.12
C ASP A 203 25.94 5.73 -15.87
N GLY A 204 26.33 5.13 -14.75
CA GLY A 204 26.52 5.81 -13.47
C GLY A 204 25.24 6.12 -12.70
N THR A 205 24.05 5.86 -13.25
CA THR A 205 22.76 6.18 -12.62
C THR A 205 22.12 4.97 -11.92
N GLY A 206 21.15 5.23 -11.05
CA GLY A 206 20.49 4.15 -10.31
C GLY A 206 19.64 3.22 -11.19
N ILE A 207 19.98 1.93 -11.25
CA ILE A 207 19.15 0.89 -11.90
C ILE A 207 17.97 0.51 -11.00
N ARG A 208 16.77 0.35 -11.58
CA ARG A 208 15.53 -0.06 -10.89
C ARG A 208 14.75 -1.04 -11.76
N ASP A 209 14.01 -1.93 -11.09
CA ASP A 209 13.02 -2.80 -11.73
C ASP A 209 11.64 -2.11 -11.68
N TYR A 210 11.12 -1.73 -12.84
CA TYR A 210 9.83 -1.04 -12.94
C TYR A 210 8.72 -2.03 -13.26
N ILE A 211 7.79 -2.19 -12.33
CA ILE A 211 6.57 -2.97 -12.52
C ILE A 211 5.39 -2.05 -12.86
N HIS A 212 4.53 -2.48 -13.79
CA HIS A 212 3.28 -1.77 -14.06
C HIS A 212 2.34 -1.92 -12.85
N VAL A 213 1.72 -0.81 -12.40
CA VAL A 213 0.91 -0.79 -11.17
C VAL A 213 -0.24 -1.80 -11.19
N VAL A 214 -0.85 -2.01 -12.36
CA VAL A 214 -1.92 -3.02 -12.53
C VAL A 214 -1.39 -4.44 -12.35
N ASP A 215 -0.20 -4.75 -12.84
CA ASP A 215 0.38 -6.10 -12.72
C ASP A 215 0.60 -6.45 -11.25
N MET A 216 1.15 -5.50 -10.47
CA MET A 216 1.30 -5.65 -9.02
C MET A 216 -0.05 -5.94 -8.34
N THR A 217 -1.10 -5.19 -8.69
CA THR A 217 -2.44 -5.43 -8.14
C THR A 217 -3.00 -6.80 -8.53
N THR A 218 -2.85 -7.22 -9.79
CA THR A 218 -3.32 -8.54 -10.22
C THR A 218 -2.60 -9.68 -9.48
N GLY A 219 -1.33 -9.50 -9.13
CA GLY A 219 -0.58 -10.42 -8.26
C GLY A 219 -1.21 -10.57 -6.87
N HIS A 220 -1.65 -9.47 -6.24
CA HIS A 220 -2.34 -9.51 -4.95
C HIS A 220 -3.69 -10.24 -5.04
N ILE A 221 -4.46 -10.01 -6.11
CA ILE A 221 -5.74 -10.70 -6.34
C ILE A 221 -5.51 -12.20 -6.58
N ALA A 222 -4.47 -12.57 -7.34
CA ALA A 222 -4.10 -13.97 -7.55
C ALA A 222 -3.74 -14.65 -6.22
N CYS A 223 -2.99 -13.96 -5.35
CA CYS A 223 -2.65 -14.42 -4.01
C CYS A 223 -3.91 -14.68 -3.17
N MET A 224 -4.84 -13.71 -3.13
CA MET A 224 -6.12 -13.88 -2.41
C MET A 224 -6.96 -15.05 -2.95
N ASN A 225 -7.02 -15.23 -4.27
CA ASN A 225 -7.77 -16.34 -4.86
C ASN A 225 -7.19 -17.70 -4.46
N LYS A 226 -5.87 -17.81 -4.34
CA LYS A 226 -5.20 -19.02 -3.85
C LYS A 226 -5.55 -19.33 -2.38
N PHE A 227 -5.82 -18.32 -1.56
CA PHE A 227 -6.21 -18.53 -0.16
C PHE A 227 -7.66 -18.92 0.07
N LYS A 228 -8.54 -18.82 -0.93
CA LYS A 228 -9.90 -19.36 -0.82
C LYS A 228 -9.92 -20.84 -0.45
N GLU A 229 -8.82 -21.56 -0.71
CA GLU A 229 -8.68 -22.99 -0.47
C GLU A 229 -8.14 -23.36 0.93
N ASN A 230 -7.67 -22.39 1.74
CA ASN A 230 -7.10 -22.65 3.06
C ASN A 230 -7.71 -21.78 4.17
N SER A 231 -7.99 -22.37 5.33
CA SER A 231 -8.77 -21.75 6.42
C SER A 231 -7.96 -21.13 7.57
N SER A 232 -6.66 -20.86 7.38
CA SER A 232 -5.81 -20.15 8.35
C SER A 232 -5.54 -18.70 7.90
N LEU A 233 -5.19 -17.80 8.84
CA LEU A 233 -4.66 -16.48 8.47
C LEU A 233 -3.34 -16.67 7.72
N GLN A 234 -3.24 -16.09 6.53
CA GLN A 234 -2.04 -16.14 5.70
C GLN A 234 -1.59 -14.72 5.36
N THR A 235 -0.28 -14.51 5.29
CA THR A 235 0.35 -13.23 4.98
C THR A 235 1.32 -13.43 3.82
N TYR A 236 1.37 -12.49 2.88
CA TYR A 236 2.29 -12.50 1.74
C TYR A 236 2.77 -11.09 1.42
N LEU A 237 3.95 -11.04 0.77
CA LEU A 237 4.61 -9.84 0.26
C LEU A 237 4.43 -9.74 -1.25
#